data_AF-A0A2U2ZUM1-F1
#
_entry.id   AF-A0A2U2ZUM1-F1
#
_cell.length_a   1.000
_cell.length_b   1.000
_cell.length_c   1.000
_cell.angle_alpha   90.00
_cell.angle_beta   90.00
_cell.angle_gamma   90.00
#
_symmetry.space_group_name_H-M   'P 1'
#
loop_
_entity.id
_entity.type
_entity.pdbx_description
1 polymer ?
#
loop_
_entity_poly.entity_id
_entity_poly.type
_entity_poly.pdbx_seq_one_letter_code
_entity_poly.pdbx_strand_id
1 'polypeptide(L)'
;MGDLMRAAPLGHSNPSHRVHGFCSLCHGRTVAEELAAWQVHEEARYEAAQHASTATPDGDDEDDEGGGPLIADVNSRTVDCPSCGRSDTVLDAGFTVTTPQGVHEVGRFAFCFGCETAQEVTSG
;
A
#
# COMPACT_ATOMS: atom_id res chain seq x y z
N MET A 1 -20.88 -25.60 -17.55
CA MET A 1 -20.07 -26.67 -16.93
C MET A 1 -18.97 -26.01 -16.11
N GLY A 2 -19.13 -25.99 -14.79
CA GLY A 2 -18.07 -25.84 -13.78
C GLY A 2 -17.19 -24.58 -13.81
N ASP A 3 -17.73 -23.47 -13.32
CA ASP A 3 -16.96 -22.30 -12.89
C ASP A 3 -16.19 -22.66 -11.60
N LEU A 4 -15.06 -23.36 -11.75
CA LEU A 4 -14.08 -23.51 -10.70
C LEU A 4 -13.19 -22.27 -10.77
N MET A 5 -13.54 -21.22 -10.02
CA MET A 5 -12.53 -20.32 -9.48
C MET A 5 -11.47 -21.22 -8.86
N ARG A 6 -10.34 -21.43 -9.57
CA ARG A 6 -9.31 -22.39 -9.17
C ARG A 6 -8.81 -21.93 -7.81
N ALA A 7 -9.29 -22.60 -6.76
CA ALA A 7 -8.70 -22.48 -5.44
C ALA A 7 -7.20 -22.70 -5.63
N ALA A 8 -6.42 -21.80 -5.04
CA ALA A 8 -4.98 -21.92 -5.10
C ALA A 8 -4.58 -23.27 -4.47
N PRO A 9 -3.50 -23.90 -4.95
CA PRO A 9 -2.99 -25.10 -4.29
C PRO A 9 -2.74 -24.84 -2.80
N LEU A 10 -2.77 -25.90 -1.98
CA LEU A 10 -2.53 -25.75 -0.54
C LEU A 10 -1.18 -25.06 -0.30
N GLY A 11 -1.19 -24.06 0.58
CA GLY A 11 -0.03 -23.22 0.88
C GLY A 11 0.11 -21.99 -0.02
N HIS A 12 -0.67 -21.85 -1.10
CA HIS A 12 -0.64 -20.69 -1.97
C HIS A 12 -1.65 -19.62 -1.58
N SER A 13 -1.40 -18.39 -2.01
CA SER A 13 -2.33 -17.28 -1.83
C SER A 13 -3.57 -17.43 -2.71
N ASN A 14 -4.70 -17.78 -2.10
CA ASN A 14 -6.02 -17.74 -2.72
C ASN A 14 -6.43 -16.37 -3.28
N PRO A 15 -6.24 -15.24 -2.58
CA PRO A 15 -6.60 -13.94 -3.15
C PRO A 15 -5.79 -13.62 -4.41
N SER A 16 -4.47 -13.87 -4.41
CA SER A 16 -3.62 -13.62 -5.58
C SER A 16 -4.03 -14.45 -6.80
N HIS A 17 -4.34 -15.74 -6.60
CA HIS A 17 -4.84 -16.59 -7.70
C HIS A 17 -6.19 -16.13 -8.25
N ARG A 18 -7.06 -15.57 -7.42
CA ARG A 18 -8.36 -15.03 -7.89
C ARG A 18 -8.18 -13.74 -8.69
N VAL A 19 -7.25 -12.88 -8.27
CA VAL A 19 -7.08 -11.55 -8.86
C VAL A 19 -6.24 -11.60 -10.14
N HIS A 20 -5.11 -12.31 -10.13
CA HIS A 20 -4.16 -12.31 -11.25
C HIS A 20 -3.64 -13.70 -11.65
N GLY A 21 -4.20 -14.76 -11.06
CA GLY A 21 -4.01 -16.15 -11.54
C GLY A 21 -2.77 -16.86 -11.00
N PHE A 22 -1.93 -16.22 -10.19
CA PHE A 22 -0.76 -16.84 -9.57
C PHE A 22 -0.44 -16.24 -8.19
N CYS A 23 0.62 -16.75 -7.54
CA CYS A 23 1.28 -16.09 -6.41
C CYS A 23 2.79 -16.40 -6.45
N SER A 24 3.58 -15.79 -5.59
CA SER A 24 5.03 -16.00 -5.47
C SER A 24 5.45 -17.42 -5.10
N LEU A 25 4.53 -18.24 -4.58
CA LEU A 25 4.76 -19.67 -4.33
C LEU A 25 4.56 -20.54 -5.58
N CYS A 26 4.05 -19.97 -6.68
CA CYS A 26 3.98 -20.68 -7.95
C CYS A 26 5.37 -20.86 -8.55
N HIS A 27 5.59 -21.99 -9.21
CA HIS A 27 6.87 -22.27 -9.84
C HIS A 27 7.24 -21.19 -10.87
N GLY A 28 8.47 -20.68 -10.77
CA GLY A 28 8.98 -19.63 -11.65
C GLY A 28 8.38 -18.25 -11.42
N ARG A 29 7.71 -18.02 -10.27
CA ARG A 29 7.21 -16.71 -9.86
C ARG A 29 7.98 -16.17 -8.67
N THR A 30 8.11 -14.86 -8.63
CA THR A 30 8.79 -14.12 -7.58
C THR A 30 7.80 -13.25 -6.81
N VAL A 31 8.18 -12.81 -5.61
CA VAL A 31 7.41 -11.84 -4.82
C VAL A 31 7.27 -10.51 -5.58
N ALA A 32 8.33 -10.08 -6.29
CA ALA A 32 8.29 -8.86 -7.08
C ALA A 32 7.24 -8.92 -8.21
N GLU A 33 7.14 -10.05 -8.92
CA GLU A 33 6.09 -10.24 -9.95
C GLU A 33 4.69 -10.24 -9.36
N GLU A 34 4.50 -10.86 -8.18
CA GLU A 34 3.20 -10.85 -7.50
C GLU A 34 2.80 -9.42 -7.07
N LEU A 35 3.74 -8.64 -6.52
CA LEU A 35 3.49 -7.25 -6.14
C LEU A 35 3.21 -6.35 -7.35
N ALA A 36 3.97 -6.51 -8.43
CA ALA A 36 3.73 -5.78 -9.67
C ALA A 36 2.35 -6.08 -10.26
N ALA A 37 1.92 -7.36 -10.23
CA ALA A 37 0.58 -7.74 -10.68
C ALA A 37 -0.54 -7.14 -9.81
N TRP A 38 -0.32 -7.04 -8.49
CA TRP A 38 -1.24 -6.34 -7.59
C TRP A 38 -1.34 -4.86 -7.89
N GLN A 39 -0.21 -4.18 -8.10
CA GLN A 39 -0.20 -2.76 -8.44
C GLN A 39 -1.00 -2.49 -9.72
N VAL A 40 -0.72 -3.24 -10.80
CA VAL A 40 -1.45 -3.09 -12.07
C VAL A 40 -2.96 -3.35 -11.90
N HIS A 41 -3.34 -4.32 -11.06
CA HIS A 41 -4.76 -4.58 -10.79
C HIS A 41 -5.45 -3.42 -10.06
N GLU A 42 -4.81 -2.88 -9.01
CA GLU A 42 -5.37 -1.76 -8.27
C GLU A 42 -5.41 -0.50 -9.12
N GLU A 43 -4.37 -0.19 -9.89
CA GLU A 43 -4.35 0.92 -10.85
C GLU A 43 -5.54 0.84 -11.82
N ALA A 44 -5.76 -0.31 -12.45
CA ALA A 44 -6.90 -0.51 -13.35
C ALA A 44 -8.26 -0.36 -12.63
N ARG A 45 -8.35 -0.79 -11.37
CA ARG A 45 -9.55 -0.62 -10.55
C ARG A 45 -9.80 0.86 -10.21
N TYR A 46 -8.74 1.61 -9.89
CA TYR A 46 -8.83 3.05 -9.64
C TYR A 46 -9.25 3.83 -10.88
N GLU A 47 -8.64 3.55 -12.04
CA GLU A 47 -9.02 4.16 -13.32
C GLU A 47 -10.49 3.89 -13.65
N ALA A 48 -10.95 2.64 -13.51
CA ALA A 48 -12.34 2.28 -13.75
C ALA A 48 -13.31 3.01 -12.79
N ALA A 49 -12.92 3.20 -11.53
CA ALA A 49 -13.71 3.95 -10.56
C ALA A 49 -13.80 5.45 -10.94
N GLN A 50 -12.70 6.07 -11.37
CA GLN A 50 -12.70 7.45 -11.84
C GLN A 50 -13.60 7.63 -13.07
N HIS A 51 -13.48 6.74 -14.05
CA HIS A 51 -14.34 6.77 -15.24
C HIS A 51 -15.84 6.61 -14.89
N ALA A 52 -16.16 5.76 -13.90
CA ALA A 52 -17.54 5.61 -13.43
C ALA A 52 -18.07 6.88 -12.74
N SER A 53 -17.22 7.62 -12.04
CA SER A 53 -17.58 8.87 -11.35
C SER A 53 -17.75 10.07 -12.30
N THR A 54 -17.07 10.09 -13.46
CA THR A 54 -17.18 11.18 -14.46
C THR A 54 -18.47 11.20 -15.30
N ALA A 55 -19.44 10.31 -15.02
CA ALA A 55 -20.69 10.21 -15.78
C ALA A 55 -21.81 11.18 -15.33
N THR A 56 -21.54 12.13 -14.43
CA THR A 56 -22.45 13.26 -14.13
C THR A 56 -21.95 14.52 -14.83
N PRO A 57 -22.73 15.12 -15.76
CA PRO A 57 -22.35 16.37 -16.38
C PRO A 57 -22.63 17.55 -15.43
N ASP A 58 -21.76 18.54 -15.51
CA ASP A 58 -21.81 19.87 -14.89
C ASP A 58 -21.47 19.95 -13.40
N GLY A 59 -20.21 20.29 -13.14
CA GLY A 59 -19.70 20.75 -11.85
C GLY A 59 -18.23 21.08 -11.98
N ASP A 60 -17.93 22.31 -12.41
CA ASP A 60 -16.62 22.93 -12.20
C ASP A 60 -16.33 22.92 -10.69
N ASP A 61 -15.39 22.10 -10.25
CA ASP A 61 -14.60 22.37 -9.05
C ASP A 61 -13.20 21.79 -9.28
N GLU A 62 -12.27 22.72 -9.38
CA GLU A 62 -10.83 22.51 -9.31
C GLU A 62 -10.49 21.94 -7.90
N ASP A 63 -9.38 21.20 -7.80
CA ASP A 63 -8.78 20.66 -6.56
C ASP A 63 -9.44 19.42 -5.94
N ASP A 64 -9.31 18.24 -6.57
CA ASP A 64 -9.32 16.96 -5.83
C ASP A 64 -7.89 16.47 -5.57
N GLU A 65 -7.18 17.23 -4.74
CA GLU A 65 -6.05 16.75 -3.92
C GLU A 65 -6.64 15.94 -2.72
N GLY A 66 -7.61 15.06 -3.00
CA GLY A 66 -8.28 14.21 -2.03
C GLY A 66 -7.56 12.89 -1.88
N GLY A 67 -6.56 12.87 -0.98
CA GLY A 67 -5.84 11.66 -0.59
C GLY A 67 -6.82 10.50 -0.39
N GLY A 68 -6.55 9.38 -1.07
CA GLY A 68 -7.36 8.17 -1.00
C GLY A 68 -7.51 7.64 0.44
N PRO A 69 -8.17 6.49 0.65
CA PRO A 69 -8.46 5.98 2.00
C PRO A 69 -7.20 5.72 2.85
N LEU A 70 -6.01 5.75 2.26
CA LEU A 70 -4.71 5.70 2.94
C LEU A 70 -4.00 7.04 2.80
N ILE A 71 -3.69 7.68 3.92
CA ILE A 71 -2.90 8.91 4.00
C ILE A 71 -1.58 8.58 4.68
N ALA A 72 -0.47 8.96 4.03
CA ALA A 72 0.87 8.87 4.60
C ALA A 72 1.38 10.26 4.94
N ASP A 73 1.59 10.52 6.23
CA ASP A 73 2.27 11.72 6.72
C ASP A 73 3.75 11.40 6.88
N VAL A 74 4.61 12.06 6.11
CA VAL A 74 6.05 11.79 6.11
C VAL A 74 6.79 13.04 6.53
N ASN A 75 7.46 12.95 7.68
CA ASN A 75 8.34 13.98 8.19
C ASN A 75 9.80 13.51 8.14
N SER A 76 10.73 14.43 7.97
CA SER A 76 12.16 14.13 8.13
C SER A 76 12.74 14.93 9.28
N ARG A 77 13.62 14.30 10.06
CA ARG A 77 14.36 14.97 11.14
C ARG A 77 15.76 14.40 11.25
N THR A 78 16.73 15.24 11.54
CA THR A 78 18.08 14.80 11.88
C THR A 78 18.12 14.45 13.36
N VAL A 79 18.25 13.16 13.68
CA VAL A 79 18.30 12.64 15.04
C VAL A 79 19.29 11.48 15.13
N ASP A 80 19.72 11.14 16.34
CA ASP A 80 20.53 9.95 16.55
C ASP A 80 19.71 8.70 16.25
N CYS A 81 20.16 7.91 15.29
CA CYS A 81 19.49 6.67 14.92
C CYS A 81 19.61 5.66 16.06
N PRO A 82 18.50 5.11 16.58
CA PRO A 82 18.55 4.09 17.64
C PRO A 82 19.19 2.77 17.18
N SER A 83 19.28 2.53 15.86
CA SER A 83 19.91 1.32 15.31
C SER A 83 21.44 1.43 15.22
N CYS A 84 21.95 2.54 14.67
CA CYS A 84 23.38 2.67 14.38
C CYS A 84 24.12 3.71 15.23
N GLY A 85 23.39 4.49 16.04
CA GLY A 85 23.95 5.52 16.93
C GLY A 85 24.53 6.74 16.21
N ARG A 86 24.34 6.87 14.89
CA ARG A 86 24.79 8.03 14.12
C ARG A 86 23.68 9.08 14.07
N SER A 87 24.07 10.34 14.21
CA SER A 87 23.20 11.48 13.87
C SER A 87 23.04 11.53 12.36
N ASP A 88 21.85 11.20 11.87
CA ASP A 88 21.53 11.25 10.45
C ASP A 88 20.07 11.63 10.24
N THR A 89 19.70 11.86 8.99
CA THR A 89 18.31 12.08 8.61
C THR A 89 17.52 10.79 8.80
N VAL A 90 16.47 10.89 9.62
CA VAL A 90 15.48 9.84 9.83
C VAL A 90 14.15 10.32 9.26
N LEU A 91 13.58 9.53 8.35
CA LEU A 91 12.20 9.68 7.90
C LEU A 91 11.28 9.03 8.91
N ASP A 92 10.26 9.77 9.35
CA ASP A 92 9.19 9.31 10.21
C ASP A 92 7.90 9.33 9.39
N ALA A 93 7.38 8.16 9.05
CA ALA A 93 6.20 7.97 8.23
C ALA A 93 5.06 7.41 9.07
N GLY A 94 4.00 8.20 9.27
CA GLY A 94 2.75 7.78 9.89
C GLY A 94 1.72 7.44 8.83
N PHE A 95 1.06 6.29 8.96
CA PHE A 95 0.03 5.83 8.04
C PHE A 95 -1.33 5.86 8.75
N THR A 96 -2.28 6.55 8.14
CA THR A 96 -3.66 6.60 8.61
C THR A 96 -4.61 6.10 7.53
N VAL A 97 -5.64 5.38 7.95
CA VAL A 97 -6.70 4.87 7.08
C VAL A 97 -8.01 5.52 7.45
N THR A 98 -8.66 6.13 6.46
CA THR A 98 -10.01 6.69 6.58
C THR A 98 -11.03 5.61 6.24
N THR A 99 -11.90 5.28 7.19
CA THR A 99 -13.01 4.34 7.04
C THR A 99 -14.35 5.05 7.31
N PRO A 100 -15.50 4.44 6.97
CA PRO A 100 -16.80 4.98 7.37
C PRO A 100 -17.00 5.11 8.89
N GLN A 101 -16.15 4.46 9.70
CA GLN A 101 -16.18 4.51 11.16
C GLN A 101 -15.26 5.60 11.74
N GLY A 102 -14.40 6.22 10.92
CA GLY A 102 -13.44 7.25 11.34
C GLY A 102 -12.06 7.06 10.72
N VAL A 103 -11.13 7.91 11.15
CA VAL A 103 -9.71 7.86 10.78
C VAL A 103 -8.96 7.04 11.83
N HIS A 104 -8.18 6.07 11.38
CA HIS A 104 -7.42 5.16 12.23
C HIS A 104 -5.95 5.17 11.84
N GLU A 105 -5.05 5.41 12.80
CA GLU A 105 -3.62 5.18 12.58
C GLU A 105 -3.37 3.68 12.52
N VAL A 106 -2.76 3.22 11.42
CA VAL A 106 -2.50 1.79 11.17
C VAL A 106 -1.04 1.41 11.38
N GLY A 107 -0.15 2.41 11.47
CA GLY A 107 1.25 2.18 11.79
C GLY A 107 2.10 3.42 11.60
N ARG A 108 3.27 3.40 12.25
CA ARG A 108 4.27 4.45 12.16
C ARG A 108 5.65 3.83 12.05
N PHE A 109 6.47 4.35 11.15
CA PHE A 109 7.80 3.80 10.86
C PHE A 109 8.86 4.88 10.83
N ALA A 110 10.04 4.56 11.35
CA ALA A 110 11.22 5.38 11.26
C ALA A 110 12.25 4.71 10.34
N PHE A 111 12.72 5.39 9.31
CA PHE A 111 13.78 4.93 8.41
C PHE A 111 15.02 5.84 8.52
N CYS A 112 16.17 5.27 8.84
CA CYS A 112 17.43 6.01 8.89
C CYS A 112 18.20 5.90 7.58
N PHE A 113 18.56 7.03 6.97
CA PHE A 113 19.38 7.04 5.75
C PHE A 113 20.83 6.59 5.96
N GLY A 114 21.37 6.71 7.18
CA GLY A 114 22.76 6.37 7.46
C GLY A 114 23.06 4.86 7.55
N CYS A 115 22.07 4.06 7.94
CA CYS A 115 22.19 2.60 8.03
C CYS A 115 21.08 1.84 7.31
N GLU A 116 20.23 2.54 6.57
CA GLU A 116 19.12 2.01 5.77
C GLU A 116 18.20 1.06 6.54
N THR A 117 18.04 1.31 7.84
CA THR A 117 17.23 0.46 8.73
C THR A 117 15.88 1.12 8.97
N ALA A 118 14.81 0.35 8.77
CA ALA A 118 13.45 0.71 9.13
C ALA A 118 13.07 0.08 10.48
N GLN A 119 12.39 0.84 11.34
CA GLN A 119 11.84 0.36 12.61
C GLN A 119 10.41 0.83 12.77
N GLU A 120 9.56 -0.03 13.33
CA GLU A 120 8.21 0.36 13.75
C GLU A 120 8.30 1.22 15.01
N VAL A 121 7.62 2.36 14.99
CA VAL A 121 7.56 3.28 16.13
C VAL A 121 6.32 2.92 16.93
N THR A 122 6.51 2.22 18.04
CA THR A 122 5.41 1.96 18.97
C THR A 122 5.04 3.26 19.68
N SER A 123 3.86 3.80 19.39
CA SER A 123 3.25 4.90 20.15
C SER A 123 3.05 4.43 21.60
N GLY A 124 3.84 4.99 22.52
CA GLY A 124 3.73 4.74 23.96
C GLY A 124 2.60 5.50 24.62
#